data_AF-A0AAD4VT48-F1
#
_entry.id   AF-A0AAD4VT48-F1
#
_cell.length_a   1.000
_cell.length_b   1.000
_cell.length_c   1.000
_cell.angle_alpha   90.00
_cell.angle_beta   90.00
_cell.angle_gamma   90.00
#
_symmetry.space_group_name_H-M   'P 1'
#
loop_
_entity.id
_entity.type
_entity.pdbx_description
1 polymer ?
#
loop_
_entity_poly.entity_id
_entity_poly.type
_entity_poly.pdbx_seq_one_letter_code
_entity_poly.pdbx_strand_id
1 'polypeptide(L)'
;MDHQKKSGYISLTRTTTREHEEEEEKRITQDLHESSSSAREHDRFLPIANVSRMMKKGLPGNAKISKDAKETVQECVSEFISFITGEASGKCRREKRKTINGDDLLWAMTTLGFKEYVEPLKIYLHKFREMESEKTAGTGMARQLLYADHHPREYHDQRQREQLQHLG
;
A
#
# COMPACT_ATOMS: atom_id res chain seq x y z
N MET A 1 -80.46 32.70 -4.71
CA MET A 1 -79.79 33.86 -4.11
C MET A 1 -78.69 33.28 -3.25
N ASP A 2 -77.42 33.58 -3.56
CA ASP A 2 -76.40 33.90 -2.55
C ASP A 2 -75.05 34.16 -3.22
N HIS A 3 -74.61 35.40 -3.06
CA HIS A 3 -73.22 35.81 -3.09
C HIS A 3 -72.54 35.27 -1.83
N GLN A 4 -71.27 34.82 -1.93
CA GLN A 4 -70.18 35.33 -1.07
C GLN A 4 -68.82 34.79 -1.56
N LYS A 5 -67.89 35.70 -1.90
CA LYS A 5 -66.45 35.43 -2.02
C LYS A 5 -65.86 35.01 -0.67
N LYS A 6 -64.90 34.08 -0.64
CA LYS A 6 -63.81 34.06 0.35
C LYS A 6 -62.47 33.80 -0.32
N SER A 7 -61.56 34.73 -0.02
CA SER A 7 -60.16 34.82 -0.40
C SER A 7 -59.30 33.95 0.52
N GLY A 8 -58.20 33.41 -0.02
CA GLY A 8 -56.90 33.46 0.64
C GLY A 8 -56.51 32.31 1.58
N TYR A 9 -55.24 31.92 1.42
CA TYR A 9 -54.40 31.13 2.34
C TYR A 9 -54.65 29.61 2.38
N ILE A 10 -54.00 28.91 1.45
CA ILE A 10 -53.57 27.54 1.69
C ILE A 10 -52.03 27.49 1.50
N SER A 11 -51.35 27.76 2.62
CA SER A 11 -50.10 27.12 3.05
C SER A 11 -48.86 27.21 2.13
N LEU A 12 -48.15 28.33 2.23
CA LEU A 12 -46.74 28.51 1.80
C LEU A 12 -45.72 27.90 2.79
N THR A 13 -46.15 27.09 3.75
CA THR A 13 -45.27 26.53 4.81
C THR A 13 -44.74 25.12 4.52
N ARG A 14 -45.02 24.51 3.36
CA ARG A 14 -44.48 23.18 3.01
C ARG A 14 -43.17 23.22 2.21
N THR A 15 -42.71 24.39 1.75
CA THR A 15 -41.47 24.51 0.96
C THR A 15 -40.24 24.89 1.78
N THR A 16 -40.37 25.41 3.00
CA THR A 16 -39.22 25.90 3.78
C THR A 16 -38.46 24.81 4.55
N THR A 17 -39.03 23.61 4.75
CA THR A 17 -38.30 22.52 5.45
C THR A 17 -37.37 21.74 4.53
N ARG A 18 -37.74 21.59 3.26
CA ARG A 18 -37.00 20.73 2.32
C ARG A 18 -35.65 21.31 1.90
N GLU A 19 -35.55 22.63 1.82
CA GLU A 19 -34.28 23.31 1.46
C GLU A 19 -33.29 23.32 2.64
N HIS A 20 -33.79 23.38 3.88
CA HIS A 20 -32.95 23.28 5.09
C HIS A 20 -32.46 21.84 5.35
N GLU A 21 -33.30 20.83 5.14
CA GLU A 21 -32.93 19.42 5.29
C GLU A 21 -31.88 18.99 4.24
N GLU A 22 -31.98 19.47 2.99
CA GLU A 22 -31.01 19.18 1.91
C GLU A 22 -29.64 19.88 2.12
N GLU A 23 -29.58 21.03 2.82
CA GLU A 23 -28.32 21.69 3.19
C GLU A 23 -27.65 21.02 4.41
N GLU A 24 -28.42 20.55 5.38
CA GLU A 24 -27.91 19.85 6.56
C GLU A 24 -27.38 18.46 6.19
N GLU A 25 -28.06 17.73 5.30
CA GLU A 25 -27.59 16.44 4.77
C GLU A 25 -26.29 16.58 3.95
N LYS A 26 -26.13 17.70 3.21
CA LYS A 26 -24.88 18.03 2.51
C LYS A 26 -23.73 18.31 3.47
N ARG A 27 -23.97 19.04 4.57
CA ARG A 27 -22.95 19.29 5.61
C ARG A 27 -22.53 18.01 6.33
N ILE A 28 -23.49 17.16 6.71
CA ILE A 28 -23.21 15.86 7.34
C ILE A 28 -22.41 14.96 6.41
N THR A 29 -22.72 14.95 5.11
CA THR A 29 -21.96 14.19 4.11
C THR A 29 -20.55 14.75 3.89
N GLN A 30 -20.39 16.08 3.93
CA GLN A 30 -19.09 16.75 3.85
C GLN A 30 -18.19 16.44 5.05
N ASP A 31 -18.73 16.56 6.27
CA ASP A 31 -18.01 16.28 7.51
C ASP A 31 -17.65 14.79 7.64
N LEU A 32 -18.51 13.88 7.18
CA LEU A 32 -18.21 12.45 7.10
C LEU A 32 -17.14 12.14 6.05
N HIS A 33 -17.17 12.84 4.90
CA HIS A 33 -16.14 12.69 3.86
C HIS A 33 -14.78 13.21 4.34
N GLU A 34 -14.75 14.34 5.06
CA GLU A 34 -13.54 15.00 5.59
C GLU A 34 -12.97 14.27 6.83
N SER A 35 -13.83 13.72 7.68
CA SER A 35 -13.44 12.81 8.77
C SER A 35 -12.92 11.46 8.24
N SER A 36 -13.55 10.92 7.19
CA SER A 36 -13.05 9.70 6.53
C SER A 36 -11.76 9.95 5.76
N SER A 37 -11.58 11.16 5.19
CA SER A 37 -10.35 11.52 4.49
C SER A 37 -9.24 11.67 5.49
N SER A 38 -9.38 12.44 6.57
CA SER A 38 -8.34 12.62 7.60
C SER A 38 -7.88 11.29 8.22
N ALA A 39 -8.80 10.37 8.51
CA ALA A 39 -8.44 9.02 8.96
C ALA A 39 -7.63 8.25 7.91
N ARG A 40 -8.02 8.31 6.63
CA ARG A 40 -7.27 7.73 5.50
C ARG A 40 -5.95 8.44 5.25
N GLU A 41 -5.82 9.72 5.60
CA GLU A 41 -4.57 10.46 5.45
C GLU A 41 -3.52 9.99 6.45
N HIS A 42 -3.94 9.72 7.69
CA HIS A 42 -3.07 9.12 8.70
C HIS A 42 -2.59 7.71 8.31
N ASP A 43 -3.41 6.91 7.62
CA ASP A 43 -2.99 5.60 7.07
C ASP A 43 -1.84 5.70 6.05
N ARG A 44 -1.67 6.86 5.40
CA ARG A 44 -0.59 7.08 4.42
C ARG A 44 0.75 7.42 5.08
N PHE A 45 0.76 7.76 6.37
CA PHE A 45 1.95 8.21 7.06
C PHE A 45 2.66 7.08 7.80
N LEU A 46 3.98 7.03 7.69
CA LEU A 46 4.79 6.17 8.56
C LEU A 46 4.73 6.69 10.00
N PRO A 47 4.83 5.82 11.02
CA PRO A 47 4.85 6.26 12.41
C PRO A 47 5.94 7.32 12.64
N ILE A 48 5.56 8.45 13.26
CA ILE A 48 6.46 9.59 13.48
C ILE A 48 7.74 9.20 14.25
N ALA A 49 7.64 8.19 15.12
CA ALA A 49 8.78 7.64 15.86
C ALA A 49 9.84 7.00 14.93
N ASN A 50 9.40 6.31 13.87
CA ASN A 50 10.28 5.68 12.90
C ASN A 50 10.97 6.75 12.03
N VAL A 51 10.22 7.77 11.59
CA VAL A 51 10.76 8.92 10.86
C VAL A 51 11.81 9.66 11.70
N SER A 52 11.46 10.02 12.94
CA SER A 52 12.36 10.67 13.90
C SER A 52 13.65 9.87 14.14
N ARG A 53 13.55 8.54 14.30
CA ARG A 53 14.72 7.67 14.47
C ARG A 53 15.62 7.69 13.24
N MET A 54 15.06 7.67 12.04
CA MET A 54 15.82 7.73 10.79
C MET A 54 16.50 9.08 10.61
N MET A 55 15.80 10.20 10.82
CA MET A 55 16.37 11.54 10.75
C MET A 55 17.56 11.71 11.71
N LYS A 56 17.46 11.19 12.94
CA LYS A 56 18.55 11.25 13.93
C LYS A 56 19.84 10.54 13.50
N LYS A 57 19.78 9.52 12.63
CA LYS A 57 20.98 8.81 12.16
C LYS A 57 21.93 9.72 11.35
N GLY A 58 21.40 10.78 10.74
CA GLY A 58 22.19 11.76 10.01
C GLY A 58 22.66 12.95 10.86
N LEU A 59 22.43 12.95 12.17
CA LEU A 59 22.70 14.08 13.05
C LEU A 59 23.65 13.69 14.21
N PRO A 60 24.33 14.66 14.84
CA PRO A 60 25.06 14.43 16.09
C PRO A 60 24.15 13.88 17.20
N GLY A 61 24.70 13.05 18.09
CA GLY A 61 23.91 12.33 19.10
C GLY A 61 23.09 13.20 20.07
N ASN A 62 23.52 14.44 20.29
CA ASN A 62 22.82 15.42 21.14
C ASN A 62 21.85 16.33 20.38
N ALA A 63 21.73 16.17 19.06
CA ALA A 63 20.87 17.01 18.23
C ALA A 63 19.39 16.80 18.58
N LYS A 64 18.64 17.91 18.58
CA LYS A 64 17.18 17.93 18.75
C LYS A 64 16.54 18.20 17.39
N ILE A 65 15.42 17.54 17.13
CA ILE A 65 14.59 17.75 15.94
C ILE A 65 13.25 18.30 16.42
N SER A 66 12.83 19.43 15.86
CA SER A 66 11.54 20.05 16.17
C SER A 66 10.37 19.14 15.79
N LYS A 67 9.18 19.46 16.28
CA LYS A 67 7.96 18.75 15.90
C LYS A 67 7.69 18.93 14.40
N ASP A 68 7.66 20.18 13.96
CA ASP A 68 7.35 20.56 12.57
C ASP A 68 8.29 19.89 11.57
N ALA A 69 9.60 19.83 11.86
CA ALA A 69 10.55 19.16 10.98
C ALA A 69 10.28 17.65 10.83
N LYS A 70 9.77 16.98 11.87
CA LYS A 70 9.41 15.55 11.77
C LYS A 70 8.15 15.37 10.93
N GLU A 71 7.17 16.25 11.10
CA GLU A 71 5.90 16.23 10.35
C GLU A 71 6.15 16.52 8.87
N THR A 72 6.95 17.55 8.55
CA THR A 72 7.35 17.83 7.16
C THR A 72 8.06 16.64 6.52
N VAL A 73 9.02 16.01 7.21
CA VAL A 73 9.71 14.84 6.64
C VAL A 73 8.78 13.63 6.52
N GLN A 74 7.83 13.46 7.44
CA GLN A 74 6.81 12.41 7.35
C GLN A 74 5.96 12.57 6.08
N GLU A 75 5.49 13.79 5.80
CA GLU A 75 4.78 14.12 4.56
C GLU A 75 5.67 13.89 3.33
N CYS A 76 6.90 14.39 3.34
CA CYS A 76 7.84 14.21 2.23
C CYS A 76 8.13 12.73 1.93
N VAL A 77 8.24 11.87 2.94
CA VAL A 77 8.50 10.44 2.74
C VAL A 77 7.29 9.75 2.12
N SER A 78 6.07 10.10 2.52
CA SER A 78 4.85 9.56 1.92
C SER A 78 4.70 10.00 0.45
N GLU A 79 5.03 11.25 0.14
CA GLU A 79 5.05 11.74 -1.23
C GLU A 79 6.16 11.05 -2.04
N PHE A 80 7.35 10.86 -1.47
CA PHE A 80 8.46 10.16 -2.12
C PHE A 80 8.08 8.72 -2.49
N ILE A 81 7.41 7.98 -1.59
CA ILE A 81 6.91 6.64 -1.89
C ILE A 81 5.92 6.69 -3.05
N SER A 82 4.96 7.62 -3.02
CA SER A 82 3.95 7.79 -4.07
C SER A 82 4.58 8.15 -5.41
N PHE A 83 5.59 9.01 -5.40
CA PHE A 83 6.30 9.47 -6.59
C PHE A 83 7.09 8.35 -7.26
N ILE A 84 7.93 7.63 -6.51
CA ILE A 84 8.70 6.49 -7.04
C ILE A 84 7.77 5.38 -7.53
N THR A 85 6.75 5.03 -6.74
CA THR A 85 5.83 3.95 -7.10
C THR A 85 4.95 4.32 -8.30
N GLY A 86 4.58 5.60 -8.45
CA GLY A 86 3.88 6.12 -9.63
C GLY A 86 4.67 5.93 -10.93
N GLU A 87 5.96 6.29 -10.93
CA GLU A 87 6.84 6.15 -12.08
C GLU A 87 7.09 4.67 -12.44
N ALA A 88 7.36 3.84 -11.43
CA ALA A 88 7.52 2.39 -11.59
C ALA A 88 6.23 1.73 -12.13
N SER A 89 5.07 2.14 -11.62
CA SER A 89 3.76 1.70 -12.10
C SER A 89 3.54 2.10 -13.56
N GLY A 90 3.95 3.30 -13.96
CA GLY A 90 3.94 3.75 -15.34
C GLY A 90 4.70 2.81 -16.27
N LYS A 91 5.93 2.41 -15.90
CA LYS A 91 6.72 1.42 -16.65
C LYS A 91 6.04 0.05 -16.71
N CYS A 92 5.64 -0.48 -15.56
CA CYS A 92 4.96 -1.77 -15.45
C CYS A 92 3.75 -1.86 -16.40
N ARG A 93 2.92 -0.82 -16.44
CA ARG A 93 1.76 -0.75 -17.35
C ARG A 93 2.14 -0.66 -18.82
N ARG A 94 3.19 0.11 -19.18
CA ARG A 94 3.70 0.18 -20.57
C ARG A 94 4.17 -1.19 -21.06
N GLU A 95 4.71 -2.02 -20.17
CA GLU A 95 5.11 -3.40 -20.44
C GLU A 95 3.94 -4.41 -20.33
N LYS A 96 2.69 -3.94 -20.25
CA LYS A 96 1.47 -4.76 -20.14
C LYS A 96 1.45 -5.69 -18.92
N ARG A 97 2.19 -5.36 -17.87
CA ARG A 97 2.15 -6.08 -16.59
C ARG A 97 1.16 -5.41 -15.63
N LYS A 98 0.57 -6.21 -14.73
CA LYS A 98 -0.33 -5.75 -13.67
C LYS A 98 0.35 -5.63 -12.31
N THR A 99 1.52 -6.25 -12.15
CA THR A 99 2.27 -6.32 -10.89
C THR A 99 3.61 -5.65 -11.06
N ILE A 100 3.87 -4.65 -10.23
CA ILE A 100 5.15 -3.95 -10.13
C ILE A 100 6.17 -4.91 -9.50
N ASN A 101 7.38 -4.97 -10.04
CA ASN A 101 8.47 -5.76 -9.47
C ASN A 101 9.67 -4.86 -9.05
N GLY A 102 10.72 -5.48 -8.50
CA GLY A 102 11.91 -4.74 -8.06
C GLY A 102 12.67 -4.04 -9.19
N ASP A 103 12.64 -4.58 -10.41
CA ASP A 103 13.33 -4.01 -11.57
C ASP A 103 12.64 -2.73 -12.07
N ASP A 104 11.32 -2.62 -11.89
CA ASP A 104 10.57 -1.38 -12.13
C ASP A 104 11.01 -0.26 -11.20
N LEU A 105 11.21 -0.58 -9.91
CA LEU A 105 11.66 0.38 -8.90
C LEU A 105 13.09 0.85 -9.19
N LEU A 106 14.00 -0.06 -9.54
CA LEU A 106 15.37 0.28 -9.92
C LEU A 106 15.42 1.20 -11.16
N TRP A 107 14.55 0.93 -12.14
CA TRP A 107 14.41 1.79 -13.30
C TRP A 107 13.88 3.17 -12.91
N ALA A 108 12.82 3.25 -12.09
CA ALA A 108 12.25 4.52 -11.64
C ALA A 108 13.28 5.37 -10.88
N MET A 109 14.05 4.77 -9.96
CA MET A 109 15.14 5.45 -9.25
C MET A 109 16.16 6.06 -10.22
N THR A 110 16.52 5.33 -11.28
CA THR A 110 17.46 5.81 -12.29
C THR A 110 16.88 6.98 -13.09
N THR A 111 15.63 6.85 -13.56
CA THR A 111 14.93 7.84 -14.39
C THR A 111 14.70 9.14 -13.64
N LEU A 112 14.34 9.06 -12.36
CA LEU A 112 14.03 10.21 -11.51
C LEU A 112 15.28 10.89 -10.92
N GLY A 113 16.48 10.39 -11.25
CA GLY A 113 17.75 11.02 -10.87
C GLY A 113 18.38 10.49 -9.57
N PHE A 114 17.76 9.54 -8.89
CA PHE A 114 18.24 8.92 -7.64
C PHE A 114 19.28 7.80 -7.88
N LYS A 115 20.24 8.04 -8.79
CA LYS A 115 21.19 7.01 -9.27
C LYS A 115 22.07 6.44 -8.17
N GLU A 116 22.40 7.23 -7.16
CA GLU A 116 23.21 6.81 -6.01
C GLU A 116 22.56 5.69 -5.18
N TYR A 117 21.23 5.55 -5.24
CA TYR A 117 20.49 4.50 -4.54
C TYR A 117 20.43 3.18 -5.33
N VAL A 118 20.69 3.19 -6.63
CA VAL A 118 20.46 2.04 -7.52
C VAL A 118 21.33 0.85 -7.14
N GLU A 119 22.63 1.07 -6.93
CA GLU A 119 23.56 -0.03 -6.64
C GLU A 119 23.29 -0.69 -5.27
N PRO A 120 23.12 0.08 -4.16
CA PRO A 120 22.67 -0.50 -2.90
C PRO A 120 21.34 -1.28 -3.01
N LEU A 121 20.38 -0.77 -3.78
CA LEU A 121 19.08 -1.43 -3.96
C LEU A 121 19.17 -2.72 -4.78
N LYS A 122 20.07 -2.80 -5.77
CA LYS A 122 20.34 -4.06 -6.51
C LYS A 122 20.87 -5.14 -5.58
N ILE A 123 21.84 -4.80 -4.73
CA ILE A 123 22.40 -5.73 -3.74
C ILE A 123 21.29 -6.21 -2.79
N TYR A 124 20.47 -5.28 -2.30
CA TYR A 124 19.33 -5.62 -1.45
C TYR A 124 18.34 -6.56 -2.15
N LEU A 125 17.95 -6.25 -3.40
CA LEU A 125 17.02 -7.06 -4.18
C LEU A 125 17.56 -8.48 -4.42
N HIS A 126 18.86 -8.61 -4.68
CA HIS A 126 19.50 -9.91 -4.84
C HIS A 126 19.40 -10.73 -3.55
N LYS A 127 19.84 -10.17 -2.42
CA LYS A 127 19.74 -10.83 -1.10
C LYS A 127 18.31 -11.18 -0.71
N PHE A 128 17.35 -10.31 -1.03
CA PHE A 128 15.94 -10.57 -0.79
C PHE A 128 15.44 -11.80 -1.56
N ARG A 129 15.84 -11.94 -2.83
CA ARG A 129 15.49 -13.10 -3.66
C ARG A 129 16.11 -14.40 -3.13
N GLU A 130 17.36 -14.35 -2.63
CA GLU A 130 18.00 -15.51 -1.98
C GLU A 130 17.22 -15.94 -0.74
N MET A 131 16.93 -15.01 0.17
CA MET A 131 16.17 -15.31 1.40
C MET A 131 14.76 -15.86 1.12
N GLU A 132 14.06 -15.33 0.12
CA GLU A 132 12.73 -15.86 -0.26
C GLU A 132 12.81 -17.26 -0.88
N SER A 133 13.88 -17.56 -1.61
CA SER A 133 14.11 -18.89 -2.17
C SER A 133 14.37 -19.93 -1.08
N GLU A 134 15.09 -19.58 -0.01
CA GLU A 134 15.36 -20.46 1.14
C GLU A 134 14.10 -20.77 1.94
N LYS A 135 13.23 -19.78 2.20
CA LYS A 135 11.94 -20.01 2.88
C LYS A 135 11.05 -20.97 2.09
N THR A 136 11.05 -20.82 0.77
CA THR A 136 10.26 -21.67 -0.13
C THR A 136 10.85 -23.08 -0.20
N ALA A 137 12.17 -23.21 -0.25
CA ALA A 137 12.88 -24.49 -0.24
C ALA A 137 12.66 -25.25 1.08
N GLY A 138 12.72 -24.57 2.23
CA GLY A 138 12.46 -25.18 3.54
C GLY A 138 11.03 -25.71 3.66
N THR A 139 10.05 -25.01 3.08
CA THR A 139 8.65 -25.47 3.04
C THR A 139 8.48 -26.67 2.10
N GLY A 140 9.15 -26.66 0.95
CA GLY A 140 9.15 -27.79 0.02
C GLY A 140 9.77 -29.05 0.62
N MET A 141 10.91 -28.90 1.30
CA MET A 141 11.61 -30.00 1.97
C MET A 141 10.79 -30.54 3.15
N ALA A 142 10.21 -29.67 3.98
CA ALA A 142 9.31 -30.08 5.06
C ALA A 142 8.08 -30.81 4.53
N ARG A 143 7.47 -30.32 3.44
CA ARG A 143 6.34 -30.99 2.78
C ARG A 143 6.73 -32.34 2.21
N GLN A 144 7.92 -32.47 1.64
CA GLN A 144 8.40 -33.73 1.08
C GLN A 144 8.78 -34.75 2.16
N LEU A 145 9.34 -34.30 3.28
CA LEU A 145 9.58 -35.16 4.45
C LEU A 145 8.27 -35.63 5.08
N LEU A 146 7.27 -34.76 5.23
CA LEU A 146 5.93 -35.15 5.69
C LEU A 146 5.27 -36.16 4.74
N TYR A 147 5.44 -35.98 3.43
CA TYR A 147 4.96 -36.94 2.44
C TYR A 147 5.67 -38.29 2.56
N ALA A 148 6.99 -38.29 2.78
CA ALA A 148 7.77 -39.50 2.95
C ALA A 148 7.44 -40.26 4.25
N ASP A 149 7.12 -39.53 5.34
CA ASP A 149 6.75 -40.11 6.64
C ASP A 149 5.36 -40.77 6.60
N HIS A 150 4.39 -40.13 5.91
CA HIS A 150 3.05 -40.69 5.72
C HIS A 150 2.96 -41.76 4.62
N HIS A 151 3.84 -41.73 3.62
CA HIS A 151 3.83 -42.66 2.47
C HIS A 151 5.20 -43.30 2.17
N PRO A 152 5.79 -44.07 3.09
CA PRO A 152 7.16 -44.55 2.98
C PRO A 152 7.38 -45.55 1.84
N ARG A 153 6.38 -46.39 1.51
CA ARG A 153 6.46 -47.35 0.39
C ARG A 153 6.49 -46.64 -0.97
N GLU A 154 5.61 -45.66 -1.16
CA GLU A 154 5.49 -44.94 -2.44
C GLU A 154 6.72 -44.06 -2.68
N TYR A 155 7.22 -43.38 -1.64
CA TYR A 155 8.45 -42.60 -1.73
C TYR A 155 9.66 -43.47 -2.12
N HIS A 156 9.79 -44.67 -1.55
CA HIS A 156 10.90 -45.57 -1.83
C HIS A 156 10.85 -46.17 -3.25
N ASP A 157 9.65 -46.50 -3.73
CA ASP A 157 9.43 -47.01 -5.09
C ASP A 157 9.68 -45.92 -6.14
N GLN A 158 9.26 -44.68 -5.86
CA GLN A 158 9.51 -43.51 -6.71
C GLN A 158 11.01 -43.18 -6.82
N ARG A 159 11.74 -43.19 -5.69
CA ARG A 159 13.20 -43.01 -5.65
C ARG A 159 13.98 -44.08 -6.42
N GLN A 160 13.53 -45.34 -6.37
CA GLN A 160 14.16 -46.42 -7.16
C GLN A 160 13.93 -46.23 -8.67
N ARG A 161 12.73 -45.80 -9.07
CA ARG A 161 12.42 -45.50 -10.48
C ARG A 161 13.24 -44.33 -11.04
N GLU A 162 13.50 -43.30 -10.23
CA GLU A 162 14.33 -42.15 -10.62
C GLU A 162 15.81 -42.56 -10.81
N GLN A 163 16.35 -43.44 -9.97
CA GLN A 163 17.72 -43.93 -10.11
C GLN A 163 17.92 -44.80 -11.37
N LEU A 164 16.89 -45.54 -11.77
CA LEU A 164 16.93 -46.37 -12.98
C LEU A 164 16.92 -45.54 -14.28
N GLN A 165 16.45 -44.29 -14.25
CA GLN A 165 16.40 -43.42 -15.43
C GLN A 165 17.76 -42.77 -15.78
N HIS A 166 18.72 -42.77 -14.86
CA HIS A 166 20.06 -42.21 -15.10
C HIS A 166 21.13 -43.24 -15.50
N LEU A 167 20.75 -44.53 -15.63
CA LEU A 167 21.65 -45.61 -16.04
C LEU A 167 21.53 -46.00 -17.54
N GLY A 168 20.72 -45.27 -18.31
CA GLY A 168 20.46 -45.52 -19.74
C GLY A 168 21.18 -44.56 -20.66
#